data_AF-A0A081FTU7-F1
#
_entry.id   AF-A0A081FTU7-F1
#
_cell.length_a   1.000
_cell.length_b   1.000
_cell.length_c   1.000
_cell.angle_alpha   90.00
_cell.angle_beta   90.00
_cell.angle_gamma   90.00
#
_symmetry.space_group_name_H-M   'P 1'
#
loop_
_entity.id
_entity.type
_entity.pdbx_description
1 polymer ?
#
loop_
_entity_poly.entity_id
_entity_poly.type
_entity_poly.pdbx_seq_one_letter_code
_entity_poly.pdbx_strand_id
1 'polypeptide(L)' 'MSNETGKQEVHIVDIKMPFMSMVVFMVKFAIASIPAFIIISIIFTVLTAIFGGMFHGMRY' A
#
# COMPACT_ATOMS: atom_id res chain seq x y z
N MET A 1 -38.08 5.72 2.96
CA MET A 1 -37.42 4.82 3.92
C MET A 1 -36.07 4.44 3.34
N SER A 2 -34.98 4.85 3.97
CA SER A 2 -33.60 4.57 3.59
C SER A 2 -33.26 3.11 3.88
N ASN A 3 -32.81 2.35 2.88
CA ASN A 3 -32.23 1.03 3.12
C ASN A 3 -30.70 1.18 3.19
N GLU A 4 -30.20 1.14 4.42
CA GLU A 4 -28.80 1.03 4.78
C GLU A 4 -28.08 -0.06 3.97
N THR A 5 -27.06 0.35 3.20
CA THR A 5 -26.16 -0.55 2.48
C THR A 5 -25.23 -1.21 3.49
N GLY A 6 -25.67 -2.35 4.04
CA GLY A 6 -24.86 -3.20 4.89
C GLY A 6 -23.59 -3.63 4.16
N LYS A 7 -22.44 -3.23 4.70
CA LYS A 7 -21.12 -3.62 4.20
C LYS A 7 -20.97 -5.14 4.39
N GLN A 8 -21.09 -5.92 3.32
CA GLN A 8 -20.84 -7.36 3.37
C GLN A 8 -19.33 -7.60 3.43
N GLU A 9 -18.82 -7.82 4.64
CA GLU A 9 -17.47 -8.33 4.85
C GLU A 9 -17.45 -9.81 4.45
N VAL A 10 -16.98 -10.07 3.23
CA VAL A 10 -16.77 -11.42 2.73
C VAL A 10 -15.34 -11.82 3.08
N HIS A 11 -15.19 -12.64 4.12
CA HIS A 11 -13.95 -13.36 4.40
C HIS A 11 -13.80 -14.48 3.37
N ILE A 12 -13.02 -14.23 2.32
CA ILE A 12 -12.69 -15.24 1.32
C ILE A 12 -11.55 -16.09 1.89
N VAL A 13 -11.90 -17.11 2.68
CA VAL A 13 -10.94 -18.09 3.17
C VAL A 13 -10.84 -19.21 2.13
N ASP A 14 -9.62 -19.48 1.67
CA ASP A 14 -9.23 -20.45 0.63
C ASP A 14 -9.76 -20.21 -0.79
N ILE A 15 -9.05 -19.36 -1.55
CA ILE A 15 -9.24 -19.25 -3.00
C ILE A 15 -8.62 -20.49 -3.68
N LYS A 16 -9.45 -21.50 -3.99
CA LYS A 16 -9.10 -22.50 -5.03
C LYS A 16 -9.08 -21.83 -6.38
N MET A 17 -7.92 -21.32 -6.79
CA MET A 17 -7.71 -20.73 -8.11
C MET A 17 -6.70 -21.53 -8.92
N PRO A 18 -6.90 -21.69 -10.25
CA PRO A 18 -5.95 -22.36 -11.12
C PRO A 18 -4.62 -21.59 -11.14
N PHE A 19 -3.53 -22.31 -11.38
CA PHE A 19 -2.16 -21.77 -11.32
C PHE A 19 -1.99 -20.46 -12.13
N MET A 20 -2.56 -20.40 -13.33
CA MET A 20 -2.47 -19.20 -14.19
C MET A 20 -3.14 -17.96 -13.59
N SER A 21 -4.27 -18.11 -12.91
CA SER A 21 -4.95 -17.00 -12.24
C SER A 21 -4.15 -16.48 -11.06
N MET A 22 -3.50 -17.38 -10.32
CA MET A 22 -2.59 -17.02 -9.23
C MET A 22 -1.37 -16.23 -9.75
N VAL A 23 -0.78 -16.65 -10.86
CA VAL A 23 0.35 -15.94 -11.50
C VAL A 23 -0.08 -14.54 -11.95
N VAL A 24 -1.22 -14.41 -12.64
CA VAL A 24 -1.73 -13.10 -13.08
C VAL A 24 -1.99 -12.18 -11.90
N PHE A 25 -2.52 -12.70 -10.79
CA PHE A 25 -2.69 -11.93 -9.56
C PHE A 25 -1.36 -11.43 -9.01
N MET A 26 -0.36 -12.31 -8.88
CA MET A 26 0.98 -11.94 -8.39
C MET A 26 1.66 -10.90 -9.28
N VAL A 27 1.54 -11.03 -10.60
CA VAL A 27 2.08 -10.06 -11.56
C VAL A 27 1.39 -8.71 -11.42
N LYS A 28 0.05 -8.69 -11.29
CA LYS A 28 -0.70 -7.44 -11.06
C LYS A 28 -0.31 -6.78 -9.74
N PHE A 29 -0.13 -7.56 -8.68
CA PHE A 29 0.33 -7.07 -7.37
C PHE A 29 1.74 -6.47 -7.45
N ALA A 30 2.66 -7.13 -8.15
CA ALA A 30 4.00 -6.62 -8.36
C ALA A 30 4.01 -5.30 -9.15
N ILE A 31 3.24 -5.21 -10.24
CA ILE A 31 3.13 -3.98 -11.04
C ILE A 31 2.48 -2.86 -10.21
N ALA A 32 1.46 -3.17 -9.42
CA ALA A 32 0.81 -2.20 -8.53
C ALA A 32 1.74 -1.67 -7.42
N SER A 33 2.83 -2.37 -7.12
CA SER A 33 3.82 -1.91 -6.13
C SER A 33 4.66 -0.73 -6.64
N ILE A 34 4.78 -0.54 -7.97
CA ILE A 34 5.52 0.59 -8.57
C ILE A 34 4.91 1.94 -8.19
N PRO A 35 3.60 2.21 -8.41
CA PRO A 35 3.00 3.46 -7.95
C PRO A 35 3.02 3.61 -6.42
N ALA A 36 2.90 2.51 -5.68
CA ALA A 36 3.03 2.55 -4.22
C ALA A 36 4.43 3.00 -3.77
N PHE A 37 5.49 2.56 -4.47
CA PHE A 37 6.86 2.94 -4.16
C PHE A 37 7.11 4.44 -4.34
N ILE A 38 6.50 5.07 -5.35
CA ILE A 38 6.60 6.53 -5.55
C ILE A 38 6.02 7.27 -4.34
N ILE A 39 4.84 6.87 -3.87
CA ILE A 39 4.20 7.48 -2.70
C ILE A 39 5.09 7.31 -1.46
N ILE A 40 5.62 6.11 -1.24
CA ILE A 40 6.51 5.81 -0.10
C ILE A 40 7.79 6.67 -0.17
N SER A 41 8.38 6.82 -1.35
CA SER A 41 9.60 7.64 -1.53
C SER A 41 9.36 9.10 -1.14
N ILE A 42 8.22 9.70 -1.52
CA ILE A 42 7.86 11.08 -1.16
C ILE A 42 7.70 11.21 0.35
N ILE A 43 6.97 10.28 0.99
CA ILE A 43 6.79 10.27 2.44
C ILE A 43 8.16 10.19 3.12
N PHE A 44 9.04 9.30 2.66
CA PHE A 44 10.37 9.13 3.22
C PHE A 44 11.25 10.38 3.05
N THR A 45 11.18 11.06 1.91
CA THR A 45 11.85 12.35 1.69
C THR A 45 11.36 13.41 2.69
N VAL A 46 10.06 13.51 2.91
CA VAL A 46 9.50 14.48 3.87
C VAL A 46 9.95 14.15 5.30
N LEU A 47 9.88 12.87 5.70
CA LEU A 47 10.34 12.44 7.02
C LEU A 47 11.83 12.75 7.21
N THR A 48 12.67 12.33 6.26
CA THR A 48 14.11 12.57 6.35
C THR A 48 14.47 14.06 6.30
N ALA A 49 13.72 14.90 5.60
CA ALA A 49 13.92 16.35 5.63
C ALA A 49 13.62 16.94 7.02
N ILE A 50 12.52 16.52 7.65
CA ILE A 50 12.14 16.98 9.00
C ILE A 50 13.14 16.47 10.03
N PHE A 51 13.31 15.15 10.13
CA PHE A 51 14.19 14.54 11.12
C PHE A 51 15.66 14.91 10.86
N GLY A 52 16.12 14.80 9.61
CA GLY A 52 17.48 15.17 9.22
C GLY A 52 17.78 16.65 9.43
N GLY A 53 16.84 17.55 9.12
CA GLY A 53 16.95 18.97 9.42
C GLY A 53 17.05 19.27 10.91
N MET A 54 16.23 18.61 11.74
CA MET A 54 16.29 18.73 13.20
C MET A 54 17.63 18.22 13.77
N PHE A 55 18.14 17.08 13.29
CA PHE A 55 19.42 16.53 13.72
C PHE A 55 20.63 17.32 13.21
N HIS A 56 20.52 18.01 12.07
CA HIS A 56 21.57 18.89 11.56
C HIS A 56 21.57 20.24 12.30
N GLY A 57 20.40 20.78 12.64
CA GLY A 57 20.26 22.02 13.41
C GLY A 57 20.71 21.92 14.87
N MET A 58 20.65 20.73 15.48
CA MET A 58 21.14 20.48 16.84
C MET A 58 22.67 20.38 16.96
N ARG A 59 23.42 20.33 15.85
CA ARG A 59 24.88 20.19 15.84
C ARG A 59 25.64 21.52 15.77
N TYR A 60 24.93 22.64 15.67
CA TYR A 60 25.48 24.00 15.74
C TYR A 60 24.98 24.72 16.98
#